data_AF-A0A3C0S210-F1
#
_entry.id   AF-A0A3C0S210-F1
#
_cell.length_a   1.000
_cell.length_b   1.000
_cell.length_c   1.000
_cell.angle_alpha   90.00
_cell.angle_beta   90.00
_cell.angle_gamma   90.00
#
_symmetry.space_group_name_H-M   'P 1'
#
loop_
_entity.id
_entity.type
_entity.pdbx_description
1 polymer ?
#
loop_
_entity_poly.entity_id
_entity_poly.type
_entity_poly.pdbx_seq_one_letter_code
_entity_poly.pdbx_strand_id
1 'polypeptide(L)'
;LLQPDRMPIQGLGILEGYTHQGTLIYLNSAGLNPSDWIETFHEQYGETKDIAFGISELQHDGFMVRVLGYGAEQLYLLFKEMQSALWDNIFLNNN
;
A
#
# COMPACT_ATOMS: atom_id res chain seq x y z
N LEU A 1 -14.51 9.06 -9.99
CA LEU A 1 -15.23 8.79 -8.71
C LEU A 1 -16.01 7.49 -8.88
N LEU A 2 -16.08 6.67 -7.84
CA LEU A 2 -16.90 5.45 -7.84
C LEU A 2 -18.37 5.84 -8.03
N GLN A 3 -19.08 5.12 -8.90
CA GLN A 3 -20.51 5.31 -9.15
C GLN A 3 -21.21 3.98 -8.85
N PRO A 4 -21.59 3.72 -7.58
CA PRO A 4 -22.12 2.42 -7.15
C PRO A 4 -23.32 1.95 -7.98
N ASP A 5 -24.21 2.88 -8.36
CA ASP A 5 -25.39 2.57 -9.16
C ASP A 5 -25.06 2.17 -10.62
N ARG A 6 -23.82 2.36 -11.06
CA ARG A 6 -23.34 2.13 -12.43
C ARG A 6 -22.18 1.16 -12.52
N MET A 7 -21.67 0.69 -11.39
CA MET A 7 -20.46 -0.14 -11.30
C MET A 7 -20.72 -1.34 -10.39
N PRO A 8 -20.28 -2.55 -10.77
CA PRO A 8 -20.33 -3.69 -9.87
C PRO A 8 -19.23 -3.54 -8.81
N ILE A 9 -19.48 -2.76 -7.76
CA ILE A 9 -18.46 -2.38 -6.75
C ILE A 9 -17.78 -3.61 -6.10
N GLN A 10 -18.51 -4.71 -5.96
CA GLN A 10 -18.02 -5.97 -5.38
C GLN A 10 -17.45 -6.92 -6.44
N GLY A 11 -17.49 -6.54 -7.71
CA GLY A 11 -16.94 -7.31 -8.81
C GLY A 11 -15.41 -7.28 -8.86
N LEU A 12 -14.88 -8.16 -9.71
CA LEU A 12 -13.46 -8.23 -10.06
C LEU A 12 -12.96 -6.85 -10.55
N GLY A 13 -11.79 -6.43 -10.06
CA GLY A 13 -11.17 -5.16 -10.42
C GLY A 13 -11.63 -3.93 -9.61
N ILE A 14 -12.53 -4.09 -8.62
CA ILE A 14 -12.94 -3.01 -7.72
C ILE A 14 -12.67 -3.39 -6.26
N LEU A 15 -13.66 -3.95 -5.54
CA LEU A 15 -13.46 -4.38 -4.15
C LEU A 15 -13.39 -5.90 -3.99
N GLU A 16 -13.77 -6.69 -5.00
CA GLU A 16 -13.53 -8.15 -4.99
C GLU A 16 -14.02 -8.89 -3.71
N GLY A 17 -15.12 -8.43 -3.12
CA GLY A 17 -15.68 -8.97 -1.88
C GLY A 17 -15.22 -8.28 -0.59
N TYR A 18 -14.22 -7.41 -0.66
CA TYR A 18 -13.82 -6.50 0.43
C TYR A 18 -14.76 -5.30 0.54
N THR A 19 -14.60 -4.52 1.59
CA THR A 19 -15.45 -3.34 1.87
C THR A 19 -14.68 -2.02 1.89
N HIS A 20 -13.35 -2.09 1.99
CA HIS A 20 -12.47 -0.92 2.04
C HIS A 20 -11.33 -1.07 1.04
N GLN A 21 -10.94 0.07 0.44
CA GLN A 21 -9.74 0.19 -0.38
C GLN A 21 -8.90 1.34 0.16
N GLY A 22 -7.61 1.10 0.31
CA GLY A 22 -6.60 2.08 0.68
C GLY A 22 -5.52 2.20 -0.40
N THR A 23 -4.92 3.38 -0.52
CA THR A 23 -3.76 3.58 -1.38
C THR A 23 -2.72 4.44 -0.65
N LEU A 24 -1.50 3.92 -0.55
CA LEU A 24 -0.33 4.65 -0.09
C LEU A 24 0.58 4.92 -1.29
N ILE A 25 1.07 6.14 -1.40
CA ILE A 25 2.00 6.56 -2.44
C ILE A 25 3.25 7.07 -1.75
N TYR A 26 4.39 6.46 -2.05
CA TYR A 26 5.70 6.93 -1.64
C TYR A 26 6.39 7.54 -2.85
N LEU A 27 6.84 8.79 -2.70
CA LEU A 27 7.72 9.45 -3.64
C LEU A 27 9.07 9.62 -2.95
N ASN A 28 10.13 9.17 -3.59
CA ASN A 28 11.46 9.17 -3.02
C ASN A 28 12.02 10.58 -2.93
N SER A 29 11.73 11.26 -1.83
CA SER A 29 12.34 12.54 -1.49
C SER A 29 13.59 12.40 -0.61
N ALA A 30 13.88 11.19 -0.12
CA ALA A 30 14.88 10.93 0.90
C ALA A 30 16.10 10.13 0.38
N GLY A 31 16.15 9.81 -0.92
CA GLY A 31 17.26 9.07 -1.54
C GLY A 31 17.29 7.57 -1.19
N LEU A 32 16.18 7.01 -0.69
CA LEU A 32 16.03 5.57 -0.48
C LEU A 32 15.87 4.87 -1.83
N ASN A 33 16.41 3.67 -2.02
CA ASN A 33 16.14 2.87 -3.22
C ASN A 33 14.72 2.27 -3.15
N PRO A 34 13.75 2.67 -3.99
CA PRO A 34 12.38 2.16 -3.91
C PRO A 34 12.28 0.65 -4.13
N SER A 35 13.17 0.07 -4.94
CA SER A 35 13.14 -1.36 -5.28
C SER A 35 13.32 -2.25 -4.06
N ASP A 36 14.22 -1.88 -3.14
CA ASP A 36 14.49 -2.63 -1.90
C ASP A 36 13.23 -2.67 -1.01
N TRP A 37 12.48 -1.57 -0.97
CA TRP A 37 11.22 -1.46 -0.23
C TRP A 37 10.08 -2.20 -0.90
N ILE A 38 10.04 -2.23 -2.23
CA ILE A 38 9.03 -2.99 -2.98
C ILE A 38 9.14 -4.47 -2.63
N GLU A 39 10.35 -5.04 -2.67
CA GLU A 39 10.60 -6.43 -2.32
C GLU A 39 10.27 -6.70 -0.85
N THR A 40 10.80 -5.89 0.06
CA THR A 40 10.57 -6.03 1.51
C THR A 40 9.08 -6.03 1.85
N PHE A 41 8.31 -5.08 1.31
CA PHE A 41 6.87 -4.98 1.59
C PHE A 41 6.04 -6.04 0.86
N HIS A 42 6.45 -6.46 -0.33
CA HIS A 42 5.81 -7.59 -1.00
C HIS A 42 5.93 -8.87 -0.17
N GLU A 43 7.12 -9.17 0.34
CA GLU A 43 7.34 -10.35 1.20
C GLU A 43 6.61 -10.26 2.53
N GLN A 44 6.65 -9.10 3.18
CA GLN A 44 6.05 -8.91 4.51
C GLN A 44 4.51 -8.94 4.47
N TYR A 45 3.89 -8.31 3.46
CA TYR A 45 2.44 -8.10 3.44
C TYR A 45 1.68 -8.91 2.39
N GLY A 46 2.36 -9.47 1.37
CA GLY A 46 1.72 -10.15 0.24
C GLY A 46 0.83 -11.34 0.64
N GLU A 47 1.18 -12.03 1.73
CA GLU A 47 0.45 -13.20 2.25
C GLU A 47 -0.37 -12.88 3.51
N THR A 48 -0.59 -11.60 3.82
CA THR A 48 -1.36 -11.21 5.01
C THR A 48 -2.82 -11.63 4.85
N LYS A 49 -3.35 -12.32 5.86
CA LYS A 49 -4.76 -12.75 5.87
C LYS A 49 -5.70 -11.54 5.90
N ASP A 50 -6.88 -11.74 5.32
CA ASP A 50 -7.99 -10.77 5.36
C ASP A 50 -7.69 -9.41 4.73
N ILE A 51 -6.66 -9.36 3.86
CA ILE A 51 -6.42 -8.26 2.93
C ILE A 51 -6.08 -8.81 1.55
N ALA A 52 -6.22 -8.00 0.52
CA ALA A 52 -5.54 -8.19 -0.75
C ALA A 52 -4.53 -7.06 -0.91
N PHE A 53 -3.25 -7.40 -1.03
CA PHE A 53 -2.14 -6.45 -1.08
C PHE A 53 -1.54 -6.40 -2.48
N GLY A 54 -1.28 -5.19 -2.98
CA GLY A 54 -0.55 -4.96 -4.22
C GLY A 54 0.43 -3.81 -4.06
N ILE A 55 1.64 -3.98 -4.60
CA ILE A 55 2.69 -2.97 -4.63
C ILE A 55 3.29 -2.91 -6.02
N SER A 56 3.63 -1.70 -6.49
CA SER A 56 4.23 -1.48 -7.81
C SER A 56 5.12 -0.25 -7.82
N GLU A 57 6.17 -0.29 -8.63
CA GLU A 57 7.03 0.86 -8.92
C GLU A 57 6.24 1.93 -9.70
N LEU A 58 6.54 3.20 -9.43
CA LEU A 58 6.04 4.31 -10.22
C LEU A 58 7.01 4.64 -11.37
N GLN A 59 6.56 5.38 -12.40
CA GLN A 59 7.49 5.90 -13.41
C GLN A 59 8.51 6.90 -12.84
N HIS A 60 8.18 7.50 -11.70
CA HIS A 60 9.08 8.34 -10.92
C HIS A 60 9.64 7.54 -9.75
N ASP A 61 10.77 8.00 -9.23
CA ASP A 61 11.46 7.42 -8.09
C ASP A 61 10.53 7.27 -6.87
N GLY A 62 9.97 6.07 -6.67
CA GLY A 62 8.90 5.80 -5.73
C GLY A 62 8.05 4.56 -6.05
N PHE A 63 7.04 4.31 -5.21
CA PHE A 63 6.14 3.16 -5.37
C PHE A 63 4.71 3.49 -4.90
N MET A 64 3.75 2.69 -5.36
CA MET A 64 2.36 2.70 -4.91
C MET A 64 2.03 1.36 -4.25
N VAL A 65 1.33 1.44 -3.13
CA VAL A 65 0.69 0.30 -2.46
C VAL A 65 -0.81 0.49 -2.56
N ARG A 66 -1.53 -0.55 -2.98
CA ARG A 66 -2.99 -0.64 -2.92
C ARG A 66 -3.37 -1.83 -2.06
N VAL A 67 -4.32 -1.61 -1.14
CA VAL A 67 -4.82 -2.66 -0.25
C VAL A 67 -6.34 -2.68 -0.28
N LEU A 68 -6.91 -3.87 -0.40
CA LEU A 68 -8.32 -4.14 -0.11
C LEU A 68 -8.42 -4.83 1.25
N GLY A 69 -9.43 -4.48 2.05
CA GLY A 69 -9.62 -5.05 3.39
C GLY A 69 -11.05 -4.86 3.91
N TYR A 70 -11.29 -5.26 5.15
CA TYR A 70 -12.63 -5.25 5.74
C TYR A 70 -12.88 -4.08 6.69
N GLY A 71 -11.86 -3.31 7.06
CA GLY A 71 -11.99 -2.18 7.97
C GLY A 71 -11.00 -1.05 7.71
N ALA A 72 -11.46 0.18 7.92
CA ALA A 72 -10.60 1.36 7.81
C ALA A 72 -9.43 1.35 8.81
N GLU A 73 -9.66 0.90 10.05
CA GLU A 73 -8.62 0.79 11.07
C GLU A 73 -7.54 -0.22 10.68
N GLN A 74 -7.91 -1.37 10.11
CA GLN A 74 -6.98 -2.37 9.59
C GLN A 74 -6.04 -1.76 8.55
N LEU A 75 -6.59 -1.08 7.54
CA LEU A 75 -5.78 -0.46 6.50
C LEU A 75 -4.93 0.71 7.04
N TYR A 76 -5.48 1.49 7.97
CA TYR A 76 -4.76 2.56 8.63
C TYR A 76 -3.53 2.03 9.37
N LEU A 77 -3.69 1.01 10.22
CA LEU A 77 -2.58 0.44 10.99
C LEU A 77 -1.50 -0.13 10.08
N LEU A 78 -1.87 -0.85 9.02
CA LEU A 78 -0.94 -1.34 8.01
C LEU A 78 -0.14 -0.20 7.37
N PHE A 79 -0.79 0.88 6.93
CA PHE A 79 -0.08 2.01 6.34
C PHE A 79 0.78 2.77 7.36
N LYS A 80 0.38 2.84 8.63
CA LYS A 80 1.20 3.43 9.70
C LYS A 80 2.46 2.62 9.97
N GLU A 81 2.39 1.30 9.91
CA GLU A 81 3.54 0.40 10.04
C GLU A 81 4.55 0.61 8.90
N MET A 82 4.08 0.57 7.65
CA MET A 82 4.91 0.83 6.46
C MET A 82 5.59 2.20 6.53
N GLN A 83 4.82 3.21 6.93
CA GLN A 83 5.28 4.57 7.13
C GLN A 83 6.38 4.65 8.20
N SER A 84 6.23 3.97 9.35
CA SER A 84 7.26 3.94 10.40
C SER A 84 8.54 3.30 9.87
N ALA A 85 8.43 2.15 9.21
CA ALA A 85 9.58 1.45 8.66
C ALA A 85 10.41 2.33 7.70
N LEU A 86 9.73 3.06 6.80
CA LEU A 86 10.37 4.01 5.90
C LEU A 86 11.07 5.14 6.66
N TRP A 87 10.38 5.78 7.61
CA TRP A 87 10.97 6.92 8.33
C TRP A 87 12.12 6.54 9.25
N ASP A 88 12.01 5.43 9.98
CA ASP A 88 13.06 4.97 10.87
C ASP A 88 14.36 4.73 10.08
N ASN A 89 14.27 4.18 8.87
CA ASN A 89 15.42 4.02 7.98
C ASN A 89 15.95 5.35 7.41
N ILE A 90 15.07 6.30 7.08
CA ILE A 90 15.50 7.64 6.66
C ILE A 90 16.28 8.34 7.77
N PHE A 91 15.83 8.28 9.02
CA PHE A 91 16.52 8.91 10.13
C PHE A 91 17.84 8.22 10.47
N LEU A 92 17.93 6.90 10.33
CA LEU A 92 19.19 6.17 10.54
C LEU A 92 20.23 6.44 9.44
N ASN A 93 19.81 6.62 8.18
CA ASN A 93 20.73 6.90 7.07
C ASN A 93 21.23 8.35 6.98
N ASN A 94 20.65 9.27 7.77
CA ASN A 94 21.03 10.69 7.81
C ASN A 94 21.88 11.07 9.04
N ASN A 95 22.29 10.09 9.86
CA ASN A 95 23.23 10.25 10.98
C ASN A 95 24.55 9.54 10.69
#